data_AF-A0A520HQ64-F1
#
_entry.id   AF-A0A520HQ64-F1
#
_cell.length_a   1.000
_cell.length_b   1.000
_cell.length_c   1.000
_cell.angle_alpha   90.00
_cell.angle_beta   90.00
_cell.angle_gamma   90.00
#
_symmetry.space_group_name_H-M   'P 1'
#
loop_
_entity.id
_entity.type
_entity.pdbx_description
1 polymer ?
#
loop_
_entity_poly.entity_id
_entity_poly.type
_entity_poly.pdbx_seq_one_letter_code
_entity_poly.pdbx_strand_id
1 'polypeptide(L)'
;MAETPDPLARYNAKRDFAKTPEPSGSPAGTLAPGHGNSFMVQKHDATRLHWDFRLEIDGVLKSWAVTRGPSLDPAEKRLAVRTEDHPLSYATFEGTIPKGEYGGGTVMLWDRGTWSPIEGKSAKDLDKGHLHFVLDGERMRGEWLLIRLKGRPKEKRENWLLRKIDDAEAGGTDTLVDEALTSVATGRTMVEIEEGKPSKSSPRRARGGGPRAKRVVEGRGGATAAAAAAPSTTAQKRGGPPPSLRRGGLKQPPAFREPQLCTLVDSVPTGAAWLHEIKYDGYRALVAVAGGKARVFTRKGNDWTDKFATVAAAAAALPGTALLDGEIVALKDGRPDFSTLKDAIGTGGAMTMFAFDLIEQDGEDLSPLPLAARKERLRALIGDGDDGLRFSEHVVGAGEALFRQMCDEGLEGVVSKLADAPYRSGRSKSWTKTKCIQRQEFVVVGWQP
;
A
#
# COMPACT_ATOMS: atom_id res chain seq x y z
N MET A 1 -35.62 13.67 39.28
CA MET A 1 -34.29 13.24 38.79
C MET A 1 -34.37 13.32 37.28
N ALA A 2 -33.55 14.14 36.62
CA ALA A 2 -33.54 14.16 35.16
C ALA A 2 -33.10 12.78 34.66
N GLU A 3 -33.91 12.09 33.86
CA GLU A 3 -33.52 10.83 33.23
C GLU A 3 -32.24 11.07 32.43
N THR A 4 -31.17 10.34 32.77
CA THR A 4 -29.95 10.34 31.96
C THR A 4 -30.34 9.89 30.55
N PRO A 5 -30.01 10.67 29.50
CA PRO A 5 -30.36 10.32 28.13
C PRO A 5 -29.81 8.93 27.79
N ASP A 6 -30.64 8.08 27.17
CA ASP A 6 -30.22 6.75 26.73
C ASP A 6 -29.07 6.87 25.70
N PRO A 7 -27.85 6.44 26.03
CA PRO A 7 -26.71 6.57 25.12
C PRO A 7 -26.86 5.72 23.85
N LEU A 8 -27.70 4.67 23.86
CA LEU A 8 -27.91 3.77 22.73
C LEU A 8 -29.14 4.13 21.88
N ALA A 9 -29.91 5.15 22.24
CA ALA A 9 -31.13 5.53 21.52
C ALA A 9 -30.88 5.81 20.03
N ARG A 10 -29.80 6.53 19.69
CA ARG A 10 -29.43 6.80 18.28
C ARG A 10 -28.98 5.55 17.54
N TYR A 11 -28.34 4.61 18.22
CA TYR A 11 -27.91 3.34 17.64
C TYR A 11 -29.10 2.46 17.30
N ASN A 12 -30.02 2.30 18.25
CA ASN A 12 -31.24 1.52 18.10
C ASN A 12 -32.17 2.11 17.05
N ALA A 13 -32.35 3.43 17.00
CA ALA A 13 -33.24 4.09 16.03
C ALA A 13 -32.79 3.98 14.57
N LYS A 14 -31.51 3.69 14.32
CA LYS A 14 -30.94 3.61 12.96
C LYS A 14 -30.99 2.20 12.37
N ARG A 15 -31.40 1.19 13.13
CA ARG A 15 -31.27 -0.23 12.76
C ARG A 15 -32.59 -0.94 12.83
N ASP A 16 -32.82 -1.83 11.87
CA ASP A 16 -33.90 -2.79 11.88
C ASP A 16 -33.33 -4.17 12.22
N PHE A 17 -33.37 -4.54 13.51
CA PHE A 17 -32.78 -5.79 14.02
C PHE A 17 -33.50 -7.06 13.52
N ALA A 18 -34.62 -6.93 12.81
CA ALA A 18 -35.21 -8.06 12.09
C ALA A 18 -34.48 -8.35 10.76
N LYS A 19 -33.70 -7.38 10.25
CA LYS A 19 -32.97 -7.48 8.98
C LYS A 19 -31.46 -7.53 9.16
N THR A 20 -30.91 -6.73 10.07
CA THR A 20 -29.47 -6.71 10.33
C THR A 20 -29.07 -7.81 11.32
N PRO A 21 -27.94 -8.51 11.11
CA PRO A 21 -27.38 -9.42 12.09
C PRO A 21 -26.66 -8.70 13.25
N GLU A 22 -26.62 -7.36 13.22
CA GLU A 22 -26.04 -6.56 14.30
C GLU A 22 -26.79 -6.75 15.63
N PRO A 23 -26.09 -6.76 16.79
CA PRO A 23 -26.74 -6.92 18.08
C PRO A 23 -27.55 -5.68 18.46
N SER A 24 -28.71 -5.90 19.08
CA SER A 24 -29.51 -4.81 19.64
C SER A 24 -28.85 -4.18 20.87
N GLY A 25 -29.07 -2.88 21.05
CA GLY A 25 -28.66 -2.19 22.27
C GLY A 25 -29.62 -2.47 23.42
N SER A 26 -29.09 -2.72 24.62
CA SER A 26 -29.90 -2.84 25.82
C SER A 26 -30.70 -1.54 26.09
N PRO A 27 -31.92 -1.62 26.64
CA PRO A 27 -32.66 -0.44 27.08
C PRO A 27 -31.89 0.42 28.09
N ALA A 28 -32.20 1.72 28.12
CA ALA A 28 -31.69 2.66 29.11
C ALA A 28 -31.74 2.08 30.53
N GLY A 29 -30.61 2.13 31.25
CA GLY A 29 -30.50 1.63 32.63
C GLY A 29 -30.15 0.13 32.78
N THR A 30 -29.95 -0.60 31.67
CA THR A 30 -29.59 -2.03 31.68
C THR A 30 -28.30 -2.35 30.93
N LEU A 31 -27.40 -1.37 30.82
CA LEU A 31 -26.08 -1.55 30.20
C LEU A 31 -25.37 -2.75 30.84
N ALA A 32 -24.84 -3.63 30.00
CA ALA A 32 -24.12 -4.80 30.47
C ALA A 32 -22.91 -4.36 31.33
N PRO A 33 -22.62 -5.05 32.44
CA PRO A 33 -21.42 -4.76 33.23
C PRO A 33 -20.20 -5.06 32.37
N GLY A 34 -19.46 -4.00 32.02
CA GLY A 34 -18.19 -4.08 31.33
C GLY A 34 -17.03 -3.74 32.26
N HIS A 35 -15.81 -4.01 31.82
CA HIS A 35 -14.60 -3.77 32.61
C HIS A 35 -14.12 -2.30 32.54
N GLY A 36 -14.76 -1.49 31.69
CA GLY A 36 -14.45 -0.07 31.50
C GLY A 36 -13.14 0.20 30.76
N ASN A 37 -12.53 -0.83 30.18
CA ASN A 37 -11.18 -0.77 29.62
C ASN A 37 -11.00 -1.55 28.32
N SER A 38 -12.06 -2.08 27.69
CA SER A 38 -11.91 -2.76 26.41
C SER A 38 -11.84 -1.79 25.23
N PHE A 39 -11.06 -2.12 24.21
CA PHE A 39 -11.09 -1.43 22.93
C PHE A 39 -11.13 -2.43 21.77
N MET A 40 -11.63 -1.97 20.64
CA MET A 40 -11.69 -2.75 19.43
C MET A 40 -11.69 -1.85 18.20
N VAL A 41 -11.29 -2.46 17.09
CA VAL A 41 -11.30 -1.83 15.79
C VAL A 41 -11.95 -2.78 14.81
N GLN A 42 -12.93 -2.30 14.07
CA GLN A 42 -13.60 -3.06 13.02
C GLN A 42 -13.28 -2.48 11.65
N LYS A 43 -12.75 -3.29 10.72
CA LYS A 43 -12.56 -2.89 9.33
C LYS A 43 -13.89 -3.06 8.59
N HIS A 44 -14.41 -1.97 8.03
CA HIS A 44 -15.77 -1.91 7.51
C HIS A 44 -15.77 -1.46 6.05
N ASP A 45 -16.13 -2.38 5.16
CA ASP A 45 -16.31 -2.11 3.72
C ASP A 45 -17.77 -1.74 3.44
N ALA A 46 -18.15 -0.53 3.85
CA ALA A 46 -19.45 0.07 3.58
C ALA A 46 -19.44 0.81 2.22
N THR A 47 -20.11 1.96 2.11
CA THR A 47 -19.97 2.84 0.92
C THR A 47 -18.51 3.26 0.67
N ARG A 48 -17.70 3.33 1.71
CA ARG A 48 -16.25 3.53 1.67
C ARG A 48 -15.61 2.67 2.74
N LEU A 49 -14.45 2.11 2.44
CA LEU A 49 -13.64 1.40 3.41
C LEU A 49 -13.20 2.35 4.54
N HIS A 50 -13.38 1.94 5.79
CA HIS A 50 -12.92 2.66 6.97
C HIS A 50 -12.69 1.69 8.14
N TRP A 51 -12.11 2.20 9.24
CA TRP A 51 -11.88 1.45 10.46
C TRP A 51 -12.64 2.10 11.61
N ASP A 52 -13.59 1.38 12.14
CA ASP A 52 -14.39 1.74 13.30
C ASP A 52 -13.57 1.53 14.58
N PHE A 53 -12.91 2.58 15.07
CA PHE A 53 -12.18 2.59 16.35
C PHE A 53 -13.17 2.83 17.50
N ARG A 54 -13.07 2.02 18.56
CA ARG A 54 -14.03 2.01 19.67
C ARG A 54 -13.36 1.83 21.02
N LEU A 55 -13.78 2.64 21.99
CA LEU A 55 -13.36 2.54 23.40
C LEU A 55 -14.58 2.29 24.28
N GLU A 56 -14.50 1.32 25.18
CA GLU A 56 -15.48 1.13 26.24
C GLU A 56 -15.35 2.24 27.29
N ILE A 57 -16.38 3.09 27.41
CA ILE A 57 -16.48 4.16 28.42
C ILE A 57 -17.94 4.24 28.87
N ASP A 58 -18.16 4.28 30.18
CA ASP A 58 -19.48 4.41 30.81
C ASP A 58 -20.51 3.37 30.32
N GLY A 59 -20.06 2.12 30.13
CA GLY A 59 -20.92 0.98 29.78
C GLY A 59 -21.35 0.92 28.31
N VAL A 60 -20.79 1.76 27.45
CA VAL A 60 -21.01 1.74 25.98
C VAL A 60 -19.69 1.85 25.22
N LEU A 61 -19.70 1.53 23.93
CA LEU A 61 -18.58 1.75 23.03
C LEU A 61 -18.69 3.15 22.42
N LYS A 62 -17.79 4.05 22.81
CA LYS A 62 -17.60 5.34 22.16
C LYS A 62 -16.89 5.10 20.83
N SER A 63 -17.44 5.66 19.75
CA SER A 63 -17.14 5.18 18.39
C SER A 63 -16.69 6.26 17.42
N TRP A 64 -15.67 5.94 16.62
CA TRP A 64 -15.16 6.81 15.54
C TRP A 64 -14.86 6.01 14.28
N ALA A 65 -15.26 6.54 13.13
CA ALA A 65 -14.85 6.04 11.82
C ALA A 65 -13.53 6.70 11.40
N VAL A 66 -12.44 5.92 11.42
CA VAL A 66 -11.11 6.33 10.98
C VAL A 66 -10.96 6.01 9.49
N THR A 67 -10.98 7.04 8.65
CA THR A 67 -11.21 6.91 7.20
C THR A 67 -10.09 6.19 6.45
N ARG A 68 -8.84 6.32 6.91
CA ARG A 68 -7.65 5.64 6.35
C ARG A 68 -7.05 4.60 7.30
N GLY A 69 -7.79 4.26 8.36
CA GLY A 69 -7.33 3.38 9.43
C GLY A 69 -6.29 4.00 10.37
N PRO A 70 -5.98 3.33 11.49
CA PRO A 70 -4.93 3.76 12.40
C PRO A 70 -3.54 3.59 11.77
N SER A 71 -2.58 4.41 12.20
CA SER A 71 -1.18 4.32 11.75
C SER A 71 -0.25 4.30 12.94
N LEU A 72 0.83 3.52 12.83
CA LEU A 72 1.92 3.52 13.80
C LEU A 72 2.91 4.69 13.58
N ASP A 73 2.75 5.49 12.52
CA ASP A 73 3.59 6.68 12.31
C ASP A 73 3.08 7.86 13.15
N PRO A 74 3.87 8.40 14.10
CA PRO A 74 3.50 9.55 14.92
C PRO A 74 3.29 10.87 14.16
N ALA A 75 3.82 10.98 12.94
CA ALA A 75 3.64 12.12 12.05
C ALA A 75 2.26 12.12 11.38
N GLU A 76 1.61 10.96 11.27
CA GLU A 76 0.31 10.83 10.61
C GLU A 76 -0.86 11.11 11.55
N LYS A 77 -1.65 12.12 11.20
CA LYS A 77 -2.89 12.48 11.89
C LYS A 77 -4.06 11.87 11.12
N ARG A 78 -4.66 10.80 11.65
CA ARG A 78 -5.76 10.08 11.00
C ARG A 78 -7.09 10.72 11.40
N LEU A 79 -7.87 11.18 10.41
CA LEU A 79 -9.20 11.72 10.63
C LEU A 79 -10.12 10.62 11.20
N ALA A 80 -10.68 10.87 12.36
CA ALA A 80 -11.59 10.00 13.09
C ALA A 80 -12.93 10.72 13.27
N VAL A 81 -13.95 10.30 12.52
CA VAL A 81 -15.27 10.96 12.54
C VAL A 81 -16.13 10.30 13.61
N ARG A 82 -16.63 11.08 14.59
CA ARG A 82 -17.49 10.55 15.65
C ARG A 82 -18.79 9.96 15.09
N THR A 83 -19.14 8.75 15.53
CA THR A 83 -20.41 8.08 15.22
C THR A 83 -21.23 7.88 16.50
N GLU A 84 -22.44 7.30 16.38
CA GLU A 84 -23.23 6.94 17.56
C GLU A 84 -22.51 5.94 18.47
N ASP A 85 -22.82 5.98 19.77
CA ASP A 85 -22.30 4.99 20.70
C ASP A 85 -22.92 3.61 20.41
N HIS A 86 -22.13 2.54 20.55
CA HIS A 86 -22.55 1.18 20.26
C HIS A 86 -22.70 0.35 21.55
N PRO A 87 -23.54 -0.68 21.59
CA PRO A 87 -23.61 -1.58 22.75
C PRO A 87 -22.33 -2.40 22.87
N LEU A 88 -21.98 -2.83 24.10
CA LEU A 88 -20.80 -3.66 24.35
C LEU A 88 -20.85 -5.00 23.59
N SER A 89 -22.04 -5.54 23.36
CA SER A 89 -22.26 -6.75 22.55
C SER A 89 -21.78 -6.59 21.09
N TYR A 90 -21.66 -5.35 20.60
CA TYR A 90 -21.11 -5.06 19.27
C TYR A 90 -19.60 -5.31 19.17
N ALA A 91 -18.88 -5.34 20.30
CA ALA A 91 -17.42 -5.42 20.33
C ALA A 91 -16.87 -6.65 19.60
N THR A 92 -17.62 -7.75 19.59
CA THR A 92 -17.25 -9.01 18.94
C THR A 92 -17.97 -9.26 17.63
N PHE A 93 -18.75 -8.30 17.13
CA PHE A 93 -19.51 -8.46 15.90
C PHE A 93 -18.57 -8.54 14.68
N GLU A 94 -18.83 -9.54 13.84
CA GLU A 94 -18.17 -9.77 12.56
C GLU A 94 -19.17 -10.44 11.60
N GLY A 95 -19.30 -9.90 10.39
CA GLY A 95 -20.28 -10.40 9.42
C GLY A 95 -20.61 -9.38 8.33
N THR A 96 -21.63 -9.69 7.54
CA THR A 96 -22.12 -8.82 6.45
C THR A 96 -23.44 -8.19 6.85
N ILE A 97 -23.48 -6.86 6.88
CA ILE A 97 -24.70 -6.07 7.04
C ILE A 97 -25.37 -5.98 5.67
N PRO A 98 -26.67 -6.33 5.52
CA PRO A 98 -27.35 -6.35 4.24
C PRO A 98 -27.28 -5.01 3.49
N LYS A 99 -27.15 -5.07 2.15
CA LYS A 99 -27.19 -3.87 1.30
C LYS A 99 -28.53 -3.16 1.47
N GLY A 100 -28.47 -1.85 1.68
CA GLY A 100 -29.66 -1.00 1.90
C GLY A 100 -29.96 -0.73 3.38
N GLU A 101 -29.43 -1.55 4.30
CA GLU A 101 -29.46 -1.25 5.73
C GLU A 101 -28.42 -0.18 6.09
N TYR A 102 -28.63 0.49 7.23
CA TYR A 102 -27.68 1.49 7.71
C TYR A 102 -26.32 0.84 8.01
N GLY A 103 -25.28 1.31 7.33
CA GLY A 103 -23.96 0.68 7.43
C GLY A 103 -23.83 -0.63 6.64
N GLY A 104 -24.66 -0.85 5.62
CA GLY A 104 -24.54 -2.03 4.75
C GLY A 104 -23.14 -2.20 4.17
N GLY A 105 -22.60 -3.42 4.31
CA GLY A 105 -21.20 -3.71 4.04
C GLY A 105 -20.67 -4.89 4.86
N THR A 106 -19.44 -5.32 4.57
CA THR A 106 -18.76 -6.36 5.34
C THR A 106 -17.98 -5.74 6.49
N VAL A 107 -18.10 -6.33 7.68
CA VAL A 107 -17.45 -5.91 8.92
C VAL A 107 -16.54 -7.04 9.42
N MET A 108 -15.26 -6.73 9.61
CA MET A 108 -14.24 -7.61 10.18
C MET A 108 -13.79 -7.09 11.54
N LEU A 109 -13.68 -7.96 12.54
CA LEU A 109 -12.98 -7.60 13.78
C LEU A 109 -11.47 -7.54 13.49
N TRP A 110 -10.96 -6.32 13.35
CA TRP A 110 -9.61 -6.04 12.88
C TRP A 110 -8.64 -5.90 14.05
N ASP A 111 -9.03 -5.39 15.20
CA ASP A 111 -8.20 -5.41 16.40
C ASP A 111 -9.07 -5.47 17.66
N ARG A 112 -8.49 -5.94 18.77
CA ARG A 112 -9.11 -5.94 20.09
C ARG A 112 -8.05 -5.93 21.18
N GLY A 113 -8.41 -5.44 22.34
CA GLY A 113 -7.57 -5.51 23.52
C GLY A 113 -8.09 -4.64 24.64
N THR A 114 -7.15 -4.11 25.43
CA THR A 114 -7.47 -3.17 26.51
C THR A 114 -6.87 -1.79 26.27
N TRP A 115 -7.47 -0.78 26.87
CA TRP A 115 -6.99 0.57 26.86
C TRP A 115 -7.00 1.15 28.27
N SER A 116 -6.13 2.13 28.52
CA SER A 116 -6.17 2.91 29.75
C SER A 116 -5.71 4.34 29.48
N PRO A 117 -6.26 5.36 30.16
CA PRO A 117 -5.68 6.70 30.14
C PRO A 117 -4.24 6.64 30.64
N ILE A 118 -3.35 7.47 30.09
CA ILE A 118 -2.00 7.63 30.66
C ILE A 118 -2.08 8.16 32.10
N GLU A 119 -0.98 8.01 32.85
CA GLU A 119 -0.89 8.50 34.22
C GLU A 119 -1.31 9.99 34.33
N GLY A 120 -2.14 10.30 35.33
CA GLY A 120 -2.67 11.65 35.55
C GLY A 120 -3.78 12.11 34.60
N LYS A 121 -4.24 11.25 33.68
CA LYS A 121 -5.41 11.48 32.82
C LYS A 121 -6.57 10.56 33.20
N SER A 122 -7.75 10.85 32.65
CA SER A 122 -8.95 10.02 32.87
C SER A 122 -9.80 9.91 31.61
N ALA A 123 -10.70 8.93 31.55
CA ALA A 123 -11.66 8.78 30.46
C ALA A 123 -12.49 10.06 30.23
N LYS A 124 -12.73 10.86 31.28
CA LYS A 124 -13.46 12.14 31.23
C LYS A 124 -12.73 13.24 30.44
N ASP A 125 -11.45 13.09 30.17
CA ASP A 125 -10.73 14.05 29.31
C ASP A 125 -11.24 14.02 27.86
N LEU A 126 -11.95 12.95 27.49
CA LEU A 126 -12.71 12.90 26.24
C LEU A 126 -13.73 14.05 26.12
N ASP A 127 -14.44 14.41 27.20
CA ASP A 127 -15.44 15.49 27.16
C ASP A 127 -14.79 16.86 26.84
N LYS A 128 -13.54 17.02 27.26
CA LYS A 128 -12.71 18.20 26.99
C LYS A 128 -12.19 18.24 25.55
N GLY A 129 -12.38 17.17 24.78
CA GLY A 129 -11.92 17.06 23.40
C GLY A 129 -10.47 16.56 23.26
N HIS A 130 -9.91 15.94 24.30
CA HIS A 130 -8.52 15.46 24.26
C HIS A 130 -8.34 14.23 25.15
N LEU A 131 -8.07 13.07 24.55
CA LEU A 131 -7.78 11.84 25.28
C LEU A 131 -6.36 11.37 24.94
N HIS A 132 -5.55 11.13 25.97
CA HIS A 132 -4.23 10.50 25.85
C HIS A 132 -4.27 9.18 26.61
N PHE A 133 -3.97 8.09 25.89
CA PHE A 133 -4.22 6.74 26.38
C PHE A 133 -3.21 5.75 25.80
N VAL A 134 -3.06 4.63 26.48
CA VAL A 134 -2.28 3.46 26.05
C VAL A 134 -3.23 2.40 25.55
N LEU A 135 -2.88 1.74 24.45
CA LEU A 135 -3.52 0.54 23.94
C LEU A 135 -2.62 -0.67 24.16
N ASP A 136 -3.22 -1.78 24.57
CA ASP A 136 -2.63 -3.12 24.53
C ASP A 136 -3.55 -4.03 23.73
N GLY A 137 -3.37 -3.98 22.41
CA GLY A 137 -4.13 -4.75 21.43
C GLY A 137 -3.35 -5.88 20.80
N GLU A 138 -4.04 -6.69 20.00
CA GLU A 138 -3.37 -7.65 19.11
C GLU A 138 -2.55 -6.93 18.02
N ARG A 139 -2.95 -5.70 17.62
CA ARG A 139 -2.28 -4.89 16.60
C ARG A 139 -1.85 -3.53 17.13
N MET A 140 -2.79 -2.72 17.60
CA MET A 140 -2.51 -1.40 18.13
C MET A 140 -1.95 -1.52 19.55
N ARG A 141 -0.70 -1.12 19.74
CA ARG A 141 0.00 -1.08 21.03
C ARG A 141 0.54 0.32 21.32
N GLY A 142 0.92 0.57 22.57
CA GLY A 142 1.57 1.82 23.00
C GLY A 142 0.63 3.01 23.17
N GLU A 143 1.18 4.21 23.23
CA GLU A 143 0.51 5.49 23.47
C GLU A 143 -0.13 6.08 22.19
N TRP A 144 -1.33 6.64 22.37
CA TRP A 144 -2.16 7.24 21.33
C TRP A 144 -2.87 8.49 21.83
N LEU A 145 -3.08 9.44 20.91
CA LEU A 145 -3.85 10.65 21.13
C LEU A 145 -5.12 10.66 20.30
N LEU A 146 -6.21 11.11 20.92
CA LEU A 146 -7.46 11.44 20.25
C LEU A 146 -7.82 12.90 20.55
N ILE A 147 -7.79 13.76 19.53
CA ILE A 147 -7.94 15.22 19.67
C ILE A 147 -9.12 15.70 18.85
N ARG A 148 -10.07 16.39 19.49
CA ARG A 148 -11.23 16.97 18.83
C ARG A 148 -10.84 18.23 18.06
N LEU A 149 -11.23 18.28 16.79
CA LEU A 149 -11.06 19.47 15.97
C LEU A 149 -12.15 20.50 16.30
N LYS A 150 -11.80 21.78 16.18
CA LYS A 150 -12.80 22.85 16.26
C LYS A 150 -13.75 22.71 15.07
N GLY A 151 -15.05 22.63 15.36
CA GLY A 151 -16.07 22.53 14.34
C GLY A 151 -16.12 23.78 13.45
N ARG A 152 -16.39 23.58 12.16
CA ARG A 152 -16.60 24.65 11.18
C ARG A 152 -18.10 24.97 11.04
N PRO A 153 -18.46 26.20 10.62
CA PRO A 153 -19.86 26.51 10.29
C PRO A 153 -20.41 25.50 9.27
N LYS A 154 -21.61 24.94 9.54
CA LYS A 154 -22.30 23.88 8.77
C LYS A 154 -21.80 22.44 8.95
N GLU A 155 -20.81 22.20 9.80
CA GLU A 155 -20.32 20.85 10.06
C GLU A 155 -21.27 20.08 10.98
N LYS A 156 -21.84 18.98 10.48
CA LYS A 156 -22.88 18.18 11.19
C LYS A 156 -22.31 17.07 12.06
N ARG A 157 -21.02 16.76 11.94
CA ARG A 157 -20.36 15.65 12.61
C ARG A 157 -19.13 16.15 13.37
N GLU A 158 -18.89 15.55 14.52
CA GLU A 158 -17.76 15.90 15.37
C GLU A 158 -16.50 15.19 14.85
N ASN A 159 -15.53 15.97 14.38
CA ASN A 159 -14.31 15.45 13.79
C ASN A 159 -13.17 15.43 14.80
N TRP A 160 -12.45 14.32 14.83
CA TRP A 160 -11.31 14.07 15.69
C TRP A 160 -10.08 13.67 14.87
N LEU A 161 -8.91 13.75 15.49
CA LEU A 161 -7.66 13.19 14.98
C LEU A 161 -7.22 12.08 15.93
N LEU A 162 -7.03 10.87 15.39
CA LEU A 162 -6.31 9.77 16.03
C LEU A 162 -4.85 9.85 15.59
N ARG A 163 -3.90 9.79 16.53
CA ARG A 163 -2.47 9.89 16.25
C ARG A 163 -1.67 9.00 17.19
N LYS A 164 -0.70 8.27 16.65
CA LYS A 164 0.28 7.52 17.45
C LYS A 164 1.23 8.48 18.16
N ILE A 165 1.62 8.18 19.39
CA ILE A 165 2.75 8.84 20.06
C ILE A 165 4.05 8.14 19.68
N ASP A 166 5.11 8.91 19.54
CA ASP A 166 6.46 8.42 19.30
C ASP A 166 6.98 7.70 20.55
N ASP A 167 6.77 6.38 20.59
CA ASP A 167 7.18 5.46 21.64
C ASP A 167 7.78 4.19 21.02
N ALA A 168 8.06 3.17 21.85
CA ALA A 168 8.68 1.92 21.39
C ALA A 168 7.80 1.08 20.42
N GLU A 169 6.51 1.34 20.35
CA GLU A 169 5.54 0.65 19.47
C GLU A 169 5.22 1.50 18.23
N ALA A 170 5.85 2.68 18.08
CA ALA A 170 5.78 3.48 16.87
C ALA A 170 6.53 2.81 15.71
N GLY A 171 6.06 3.03 14.50
CA GLY A 171 6.56 2.36 13.31
C GLY A 171 6.30 3.15 12.03
N GLY A 172 6.74 2.61 10.90
CA GLY A 172 6.52 3.23 9.59
C GLY A 172 5.04 3.31 9.22
N THR A 173 4.71 4.24 8.33
CA THR A 173 3.38 4.41 7.76
C THR A 173 2.85 3.12 7.15
N ASP A 174 1.56 2.85 7.38
CA ASP A 174 0.77 1.77 6.76
C ASP A 174 1.13 0.31 7.11
N THR A 175 2.13 0.07 7.97
CA THR A 175 2.46 -1.27 8.53
C THR A 175 1.23 -1.99 9.09
N LEU A 176 0.41 -1.26 9.85
CA LEU A 176 -0.69 -1.84 10.58
C LEU A 176 -1.87 -2.27 9.68
N VAL A 177 -2.31 -1.40 8.76
CA VAL A 177 -3.52 -1.62 7.95
C VAL A 177 -3.29 -2.49 6.72
N ASP A 178 -2.07 -2.52 6.21
CA ASP A 178 -1.72 -3.26 4.99
C ASP A 178 -1.23 -4.68 5.27
N GLU A 179 -0.63 -4.95 6.43
CA GLU A 179 -0.24 -6.31 6.82
C GLU A 179 -1.40 -7.06 7.47
N ALA A 180 -2.24 -6.34 8.24
CA ALA A 180 -3.27 -6.95 9.06
C ALA A 180 -4.58 -7.14 8.27
N LEU A 181 -4.52 -8.08 7.31
CA LEU A 181 -5.56 -8.31 6.31
C LEU A 181 -6.64 -9.32 6.73
N THR A 182 -6.51 -9.94 7.89
CA THR A 182 -7.42 -10.97 8.41
C THR A 182 -8.08 -10.53 9.71
N SER A 183 -9.13 -11.23 10.13
CA SER A 183 -9.77 -11.05 11.43
C SER A 183 -8.89 -11.55 12.57
N VAL A 184 -8.77 -10.80 13.67
CA VAL A 184 -8.11 -11.27 14.91
C VAL A 184 -8.90 -12.37 15.63
N ALA A 185 -10.22 -12.45 15.41
CA ALA A 185 -11.04 -13.49 16.01
C ALA A 185 -11.02 -14.80 15.18
N THR A 186 -11.13 -14.67 13.86
CA THR A 186 -11.43 -15.83 12.99
C THR A 186 -10.35 -16.17 11.98
N GLY A 187 -9.36 -15.30 11.78
CA GLY A 187 -8.34 -15.43 10.74
C GLY A 187 -8.88 -15.28 9.30
N ARG A 188 -10.17 -14.94 9.14
CA ARG A 188 -10.81 -14.77 7.82
C ARG A 188 -10.44 -13.43 7.19
N THR A 189 -10.32 -13.37 5.86
CA THR A 189 -10.23 -12.09 5.11
C THR A 189 -11.62 -11.45 4.95
N MET A 190 -11.68 -10.19 4.49
CA MET A 190 -12.96 -9.51 4.22
C MET A 190 -13.84 -10.31 3.25
N VAL A 191 -13.24 -10.82 2.17
CA VAL A 191 -13.93 -11.65 1.17
C VAL A 191 -14.46 -12.95 1.79
N GLU A 192 -13.67 -13.59 2.65
CA GLU A 192 -14.10 -14.83 3.30
C GLU A 192 -15.24 -14.62 4.31
N ILE A 193 -15.29 -13.45 4.96
CA ILE A 193 -16.42 -13.05 5.82
C ILE A 193 -17.66 -12.80 4.96
N GLU A 194 -17.51 -12.08 3.84
CA GLU A 194 -18.61 -11.82 2.90
C GLU A 194 -19.22 -13.12 2.35
N GLU A 195 -18.38 -14.10 2.00
CA GLU A 195 -18.78 -15.43 1.52
C GLU A 195 -19.32 -16.36 2.62
N GLY A 196 -19.24 -15.97 3.90
CA GLY A 196 -19.69 -16.79 5.02
C GLY A 196 -18.82 -18.03 5.27
N LYS A 197 -17.53 -18.00 4.91
CA LYS A 197 -16.61 -19.12 5.12
C LYS A 197 -16.39 -19.41 6.62
N PRO A 198 -16.12 -20.68 7.01
CA PRO A 198 -15.85 -21.05 8.39
C PRO A 198 -14.57 -20.38 8.91
N SER A 199 -14.49 -20.17 10.23
CA SER A 199 -13.29 -19.62 10.88
C SER A 199 -12.08 -20.55 10.68
N LYS A 200 -10.90 -19.96 10.44
CA LYS A 200 -9.62 -20.66 10.31
C LYS A 200 -8.98 -20.98 11.66
N SER A 201 -9.44 -20.32 12.73
CA SER A 201 -8.88 -20.44 14.08
C SER A 201 -9.57 -21.50 14.97
N SER A 202 -10.47 -22.34 14.42
CA SER A 202 -11.12 -23.39 15.22
C SER A 202 -10.52 -24.78 15.00
N PRO A 203 -9.99 -25.45 16.05
CA PRO A 203 -9.85 -26.90 16.03
C PRO A 203 -11.24 -27.51 16.04
N ARG A 204 -11.48 -28.50 15.16
CA ARG A 204 -12.69 -29.32 15.20
C ARG A 204 -12.93 -29.84 16.63
N ARG A 205 -14.03 -29.40 17.25
CA ARG A 205 -14.66 -30.14 18.35
C ARG A 205 -15.14 -31.49 17.80
N ALA A 206 -14.32 -32.52 17.94
CA ALA A 206 -14.78 -33.90 17.83
C ALA A 206 -15.68 -34.20 19.04
N ARG A 207 -16.99 -34.29 18.79
CA ARG A 207 -17.94 -34.85 19.73
C ARG A 207 -17.71 -36.37 19.83
N GLY A 208 -17.45 -36.83 21.04
CA GLY A 208 -18.00 -38.06 21.62
C GLY A 208 -17.60 -39.41 21.04
N GLY A 209 -16.80 -40.16 21.80
CA GLY A 209 -16.69 -41.62 21.65
C GLY A 209 -15.41 -42.19 22.26
N GLY A 210 -15.37 -42.40 23.59
CA GLY A 210 -14.40 -43.32 24.19
C GLY A 210 -14.70 -44.77 23.78
N PRO A 211 -13.83 -45.78 24.08
CA PRO A 211 -13.25 -45.93 25.41
C PRO A 211 -11.81 -46.48 25.52
N ARG A 212 -11.24 -46.20 26.71
CA ARG A 212 -10.39 -47.04 27.59
C ARG A 212 -9.22 -47.87 27.04
N ALA A 213 -8.09 -47.63 27.72
CA ALA A 213 -6.89 -48.44 27.79
C ALA A 213 -7.11 -49.95 28.07
N LYS A 214 -6.24 -50.76 27.47
CA LYS A 214 -5.65 -51.94 28.10
C LYS A 214 -4.15 -52.00 27.80
N ARG A 215 -3.40 -52.23 28.89
CA ARG A 215 -1.97 -52.49 29.01
C ARG A 215 -1.74 -54.01 28.91
N VAL A 216 -0.45 -54.41 28.76
CA VAL A 216 0.19 -55.75 28.95
C VAL A 216 0.52 -56.46 27.62
N VAL A 217 1.72 -57.01 27.31
CA VAL A 217 3.06 -57.12 27.94
C VAL A 217 4.09 -57.54 26.87
N GLU A 218 5.36 -57.21 27.13
CA GLU A 218 6.69 -57.68 26.66
C GLU A 218 6.87 -58.75 25.57
N GLY A 219 7.94 -58.54 24.77
CA GLY A 219 8.68 -59.57 24.04
C GLY A 219 10.01 -59.03 23.48
N ARG A 220 11.12 -59.62 23.91
CA ARG A 220 12.54 -59.19 23.80
C ARG A 220 13.20 -59.36 22.42
N GLY A 221 14.28 -58.58 22.22
CA GLY A 221 15.49 -58.93 21.45
C GLY A 221 15.70 -58.08 20.21
N GLY A 222 16.85 -57.48 19.90
CA GLY A 222 18.19 -57.46 20.49
C GLY A 222 19.05 -56.41 19.74
N ALA A 223 20.20 -56.05 20.31
CA ALA A 223 21.17 -55.07 19.82
C ALA A 223 21.64 -55.35 18.36
N THR A 224 22.06 -54.35 17.58
CA THR A 224 23.45 -53.83 17.57
C THR A 224 23.59 -52.41 17.01
N ALA A 225 24.75 -51.83 17.28
CA ALA A 225 25.15 -50.44 17.09
C ALA A 225 25.68 -50.09 15.70
N ALA A 226 25.73 -48.77 15.49
CA ALA A 226 26.83 -47.98 14.91
C ALA A 226 26.68 -47.39 13.50
N ALA A 227 27.18 -46.16 13.45
CA ALA A 227 27.85 -45.45 12.36
C ALA A 227 27.01 -44.57 11.42
N ALA A 228 27.27 -43.28 11.61
CA ALA A 228 27.20 -42.16 10.67
C ALA A 228 27.58 -42.50 9.21
N ALA A 229 26.86 -41.88 8.27
CA ALA A 229 27.44 -41.13 7.16
C ALA A 229 26.32 -40.43 6.35
N ALA A 230 26.54 -39.16 6.03
CA ALA A 230 25.81 -38.44 4.98
C ALA A 230 26.14 -39.04 3.60
N PRO A 231 25.32 -38.73 2.57
CA PRO A 231 25.92 -38.48 1.27
C PRO A 231 25.47 -37.15 0.66
N SER A 232 26.50 -36.45 0.22
CA SER A 232 26.53 -35.36 -0.75
C SER A 232 26.13 -35.81 -2.16
N THR A 233 25.41 -34.92 -2.83
CA THR A 233 25.52 -34.50 -4.24
C THR A 233 25.99 -35.51 -5.31
N THR A 234 25.13 -35.75 -6.29
CA THR A 234 25.55 -36.13 -7.65
C THR A 234 25.01 -35.13 -8.68
N ALA A 235 25.95 -34.45 -9.32
CA ALA A 235 25.76 -33.59 -10.47
C ALA A 235 25.48 -34.43 -11.73
N GLN A 236 24.60 -33.92 -12.60
CA GLN A 236 24.55 -34.31 -14.01
C GLN A 236 24.90 -33.10 -14.88
N LYS A 237 26.12 -33.17 -15.45
CA LYS A 237 26.52 -32.40 -16.64
C LYS A 237 26.19 -33.21 -17.89
N ARG A 238 25.64 -32.52 -18.89
CA ARG A 238 25.88 -32.60 -20.35
C ARG A 238 24.89 -31.59 -20.97
N GLY A 239 25.27 -30.52 -21.67
CA GLY A 239 26.47 -30.25 -22.45
C GLY A 239 26.03 -29.93 -23.89
N GLY A 240 25.85 -28.65 -24.18
CA GLY A 240 25.72 -28.10 -25.53
C GLY A 240 26.05 -26.60 -25.48
N PRO A 241 26.92 -26.08 -26.37
CA PRO A 241 27.26 -24.66 -26.37
C PRO A 241 26.02 -23.82 -26.72
N PRO A 242 25.85 -22.61 -26.16
CA PRO A 242 24.75 -21.74 -26.55
C PRO A 242 24.87 -21.44 -28.05
N PRO A 243 23.75 -21.38 -28.79
CA PRO A 243 23.80 -21.01 -30.20
C PRO A 243 24.46 -19.64 -30.31
N SER A 244 25.48 -19.57 -31.16
CA SER A 244 26.17 -18.36 -31.53
C SER A 244 25.17 -17.27 -31.90
N LEU A 245 25.37 -16.07 -31.35
CA LEU A 245 24.70 -14.84 -31.73
C LEU A 245 24.68 -14.76 -33.26
N ARG A 246 23.50 -14.99 -33.85
CA ARG A 246 23.25 -14.68 -35.26
C ARG A 246 23.32 -13.17 -35.40
N ARG A 247 24.52 -12.65 -35.69
CA ARG A 247 24.68 -11.33 -36.32
C ARG A 247 24.06 -11.41 -37.70
N GLY A 248 22.80 -11.01 -37.82
CA GLY A 248 22.13 -10.96 -39.10
C GLY A 248 20.63 -10.81 -39.00
N GLY A 249 20.17 -9.55 -38.96
CA GLY A 249 18.92 -9.18 -39.64
C GLY A 249 17.74 -8.79 -38.75
N LEU A 250 17.87 -7.74 -37.93
CA LEU A 250 16.72 -6.92 -37.56
C LEU A 250 17.09 -5.45 -37.78
N LYS A 251 16.72 -4.93 -38.96
CA LYS A 251 16.88 -3.50 -39.33
C LYS A 251 15.64 -2.67 -39.01
N GLN A 252 14.55 -3.30 -38.59
CA GLN A 252 13.31 -2.59 -38.29
C GLN A 252 13.30 -2.16 -36.83
N PRO A 253 12.98 -0.89 -36.53
CA PRO A 253 12.83 -0.45 -35.16
C PRO A 253 11.69 -1.23 -34.49
N PRO A 254 11.83 -1.58 -33.20
CA PRO A 254 10.73 -2.17 -32.44
C PRO A 254 9.46 -1.33 -32.55
N ALA A 255 8.30 -2.00 -32.57
CA ALA A 255 7.02 -1.31 -32.58
C ALA A 255 6.76 -0.62 -31.24
N PHE A 256 5.97 0.45 -31.27
CA PHE A 256 5.47 1.08 -30.05
C PHE A 256 4.69 0.06 -29.19
N ARG A 257 4.90 0.12 -27.87
CA ARG A 257 4.13 -0.65 -26.88
C ARG A 257 3.55 0.30 -25.85
N GLU A 258 2.35 0.00 -25.36
CA GLU A 258 1.73 0.85 -24.33
C GLU A 258 2.56 0.83 -23.04
N PRO A 259 2.81 1.99 -22.39
CA PRO A 259 3.64 2.02 -21.20
C PRO A 259 2.99 1.34 -19.99
N GLN A 260 3.81 0.78 -19.12
CA GLN A 260 3.42 0.45 -17.75
C GLN A 260 3.19 1.74 -16.95
N LEU A 261 2.13 1.77 -16.13
CA LEU A 261 1.71 2.94 -15.37
C LEU A 261 1.79 2.69 -13.86
N CYS A 262 2.23 3.70 -13.12
CA CYS A 262 2.33 3.61 -11.66
C CYS A 262 0.99 3.82 -10.97
N THR A 263 0.75 3.10 -9.88
CA THR A 263 -0.31 3.40 -8.90
C THR A 263 0.16 4.51 -7.96
N LEU A 264 -0.66 5.54 -7.72
CA LEU A 264 -0.36 6.56 -6.71
C LEU A 264 -0.56 5.94 -5.33
N VAL A 265 0.42 6.08 -4.45
CA VAL A 265 0.40 5.63 -3.07
C VAL A 265 0.76 6.79 -2.15
N ASP A 266 0.28 6.74 -0.91
CA ASP A 266 0.48 7.83 0.06
C ASP A 266 1.90 7.79 0.68
N SER A 267 2.52 6.61 0.73
CA SER A 267 3.83 6.35 1.32
C SER A 267 4.77 5.62 0.35
N VAL A 268 6.08 5.73 0.56
CA VAL A 268 7.05 4.97 -0.24
C VAL A 268 7.06 3.53 0.26
N PRO A 269 6.83 2.51 -0.60
CA PRO A 269 6.87 1.12 -0.15
C PRO A 269 8.26 0.77 0.37
N THR A 270 8.34 -0.08 1.39
CA THR A 270 9.60 -0.40 2.09
C THR A 270 10.09 -1.81 1.77
N GLY A 271 11.36 -2.08 2.07
CA GLY A 271 11.99 -3.40 1.93
C GLY A 271 12.85 -3.56 0.66
N ALA A 272 13.76 -4.55 0.72
CA ALA A 272 14.78 -4.78 -0.32
C ALA A 272 14.24 -5.29 -1.66
N ALA A 273 12.95 -5.64 -1.73
CA ALA A 273 12.29 -6.04 -2.97
C ALA A 273 12.00 -4.85 -3.90
N TRP A 274 12.13 -3.60 -3.42
CA TRP A 274 11.81 -2.40 -4.17
C TRP A 274 13.06 -1.67 -4.67
N LEU A 275 12.99 -1.23 -5.92
CA LEU A 275 13.92 -0.29 -6.53
C LEU A 275 13.25 1.09 -6.55
N HIS A 276 13.89 2.08 -5.94
CA HIS A 276 13.38 3.44 -5.83
C HIS A 276 14.13 4.36 -6.77
N GLU A 277 13.40 5.09 -7.61
CA GLU A 277 13.93 6.02 -8.60
C GLU A 277 13.36 7.41 -8.38
N ILE A 278 14.09 8.43 -8.84
CA ILE A 278 13.58 9.80 -8.90
C ILE A 278 12.33 9.84 -9.77
N LYS A 279 11.28 10.51 -9.28
CA LYS A 279 10.14 10.86 -10.12
C LYS A 279 10.45 12.15 -10.86
N TYR A 280 10.89 12.02 -12.11
CA TYR A 280 11.05 13.16 -13.01
C TYR A 280 9.68 13.79 -13.36
N ASP A 281 9.62 15.13 -13.40
CA ASP A 281 8.49 15.91 -13.90
C ASP A 281 8.78 16.29 -15.37
N GLY A 282 8.34 15.45 -16.30
CA GLY A 282 8.71 15.55 -17.71
C GLY A 282 7.67 14.97 -18.67
N TYR A 283 8.13 14.62 -19.86
CA TYR A 283 7.33 13.92 -20.87
C TYR A 283 7.74 12.45 -20.98
N ARG A 284 6.82 11.57 -20.62
CA ARG A 284 6.97 10.12 -20.82
C ARG A 284 7.10 9.77 -22.31
N ALA A 285 8.21 9.12 -22.67
CA ALA A 285 8.49 8.69 -24.03
C ALA A 285 9.03 7.25 -24.11
N LEU A 286 8.69 6.58 -25.21
CA LEU A 286 9.33 5.33 -25.63
C LEU A 286 10.24 5.62 -26.82
N VAL A 287 11.44 5.05 -26.81
CA VAL A 287 12.41 5.25 -27.88
C VAL A 287 12.73 3.92 -28.55
N ALA A 288 12.35 3.80 -29.81
CA ALA A 288 12.66 2.65 -30.64
C ALA A 288 13.93 2.93 -31.45
N VAL A 289 14.97 2.15 -31.24
CA VAL A 289 16.26 2.26 -31.91
C VAL A 289 16.40 1.14 -32.94
N ALA A 290 16.89 1.47 -34.13
CA ALA A 290 17.40 0.50 -35.08
C ALA A 290 18.52 1.07 -35.94
N GLY A 291 19.72 0.54 -35.77
CA GLY A 291 20.82 0.66 -36.74
C GLY A 291 21.14 2.09 -37.17
N GLY A 292 21.41 2.99 -36.20
CA GLY A 292 21.78 4.38 -36.48
C GLY A 292 20.60 5.34 -36.59
N LYS A 293 19.37 4.90 -36.28
CA LYS A 293 18.17 5.72 -36.24
C LYS A 293 17.38 5.44 -34.97
N ALA A 294 16.68 6.46 -34.49
CA ALA A 294 15.73 6.33 -33.39
C ALA A 294 14.40 7.00 -33.75
N ARG A 295 13.32 6.47 -33.20
CA ARG A 295 11.99 7.09 -33.20
C ARG A 295 11.55 7.31 -31.77
N VAL A 296 11.02 8.50 -31.48
CA VAL A 296 10.57 8.88 -30.14
C VAL A 296 9.05 8.97 -30.13
N PHE A 297 8.42 8.07 -29.38
CA PHE A 297 6.98 8.01 -29.25
C PHE A 297 6.54 8.60 -27.91
N THR A 298 5.51 9.45 -27.93
CA THR A 298 4.83 9.89 -26.72
C THR A 298 4.13 8.70 -26.02
N ARG A 299 3.70 8.90 -24.77
CA ARG A 299 2.86 7.94 -24.02
C ARG A 299 1.67 7.34 -24.80
N LYS A 300 1.10 8.07 -25.77
CA LYS A 300 -0.05 7.61 -26.60
C LYS A 300 0.35 7.03 -27.96
N GLY A 301 1.65 6.87 -28.23
CA GLY A 301 2.16 6.33 -29.49
C GLY A 301 2.33 7.35 -30.62
N ASN A 302 2.10 8.65 -30.37
CA ASN A 302 2.38 9.67 -31.39
C ASN A 302 3.89 9.78 -31.61
N ASP A 303 4.32 9.76 -32.86
CA ASP A 303 5.72 9.97 -33.25
C ASP A 303 6.09 11.45 -33.13
N TRP A 304 6.92 11.77 -32.15
CA TRP A 304 7.42 13.11 -31.85
C TRP A 304 8.94 13.17 -32.02
N THR A 305 9.51 12.35 -32.91
CA THR A 305 10.95 12.28 -33.18
C THR A 305 11.55 13.66 -33.47
N ASP A 306 10.91 14.45 -34.34
CA ASP A 306 11.40 15.78 -34.70
C ASP A 306 11.40 16.77 -33.52
N LYS A 307 10.42 16.63 -32.60
CA LYS A 307 10.32 17.47 -31.40
C LYS A 307 11.38 17.11 -30.35
N PHE A 308 11.84 15.86 -30.36
CA PHE A 308 12.84 15.33 -29.42
C PHE A 308 14.14 14.98 -30.14
N ALA A 309 14.58 15.83 -31.08
CA ALA A 309 15.71 15.56 -31.95
C ALA A 309 17.02 15.26 -31.21
N THR A 310 17.29 15.94 -30.07
CA THR A 310 18.48 15.67 -29.25
C THR A 310 18.48 14.26 -28.67
N VAL A 311 17.34 13.82 -28.13
CA VAL A 311 17.13 12.47 -27.59
C VAL A 311 17.20 11.44 -28.71
N ALA A 312 16.60 11.71 -29.87
CA ALA A 312 16.63 10.82 -31.02
C ALA A 312 18.06 10.63 -31.55
N ALA A 313 18.85 11.70 -31.62
CA ALA A 313 20.25 11.64 -32.05
C ALA A 313 21.11 10.82 -31.08
N ALA A 314 20.97 11.05 -29.76
CA ALA A 314 21.68 10.29 -28.74
C ALA A 314 21.30 8.80 -28.77
N ALA A 315 20.00 8.49 -28.82
CA ALA A 315 19.54 7.10 -28.88
C ALA A 315 19.93 6.39 -30.18
N ALA A 316 20.06 7.10 -31.29
CA ALA A 316 20.51 6.54 -32.56
C ALA A 316 21.95 6.02 -32.52
N ALA A 317 22.78 6.51 -31.58
CA ALA A 317 24.15 6.03 -31.38
C ALA A 317 24.22 4.68 -30.67
N LEU A 318 23.12 4.21 -30.07
CA LEU A 318 23.10 2.90 -29.41
C LEU A 318 23.26 1.77 -30.43
N PRO A 319 23.98 0.69 -30.07
CA PRO A 319 24.15 -0.47 -30.94
C PRO A 319 22.84 -1.27 -31.07
N GLY A 320 22.69 -1.96 -32.19
CA GLY A 320 21.63 -2.95 -32.37
C GLY A 320 20.22 -2.37 -32.54
N THR A 321 19.23 -3.11 -32.05
CA THR A 321 17.84 -2.63 -31.91
C THR A 321 17.40 -2.64 -30.45
N ALA A 322 16.60 -1.65 -30.04
CA ALA A 322 16.10 -1.58 -28.67
C ALA A 322 14.79 -0.80 -28.57
N LEU A 323 13.97 -1.13 -27.57
CA LEU A 323 12.83 -0.34 -27.15
C LEU A 323 13.02 0.11 -25.71
N LEU A 324 13.32 1.39 -25.53
CA LEU A 324 13.57 2.02 -24.24
C LEU A 324 12.30 2.69 -23.71
N ASP A 325 12.16 2.73 -22.39
CA ASP A 325 11.09 3.46 -21.71
C ASP A 325 11.70 4.44 -20.68
N GLY A 326 11.27 5.70 -20.72
CA GLY A 326 11.89 6.74 -19.90
C GLY A 326 11.16 8.07 -19.89
N GLU A 327 11.75 9.03 -19.20
CA GLU A 327 11.21 10.38 -19.06
C GLU A 327 12.13 11.41 -19.72
N ILE A 328 11.59 12.22 -20.62
CA ILE A 328 12.31 13.34 -21.24
C ILE A 328 12.11 14.59 -20.38
N VAL A 329 13.20 15.24 -20.02
CA VAL A 329 13.22 16.48 -19.24
C VAL A 329 14.08 17.53 -19.93
N ALA A 330 13.86 18.79 -19.56
CA ALA A 330 14.83 19.84 -19.77
C ALA A 330 15.40 20.25 -18.42
N LEU A 331 16.69 20.59 -18.40
CA LEU A 331 17.39 20.97 -17.19
C LEU A 331 17.55 22.49 -17.13
N LYS A 332 17.26 23.06 -15.97
CA LYS A 332 17.56 24.44 -15.61
C LYS A 332 18.44 24.41 -14.36
N ASP A 333 19.64 24.98 -14.45
CA ASP A 333 20.65 24.95 -13.37
C ASP A 333 20.94 23.52 -12.87
N GLY A 334 20.97 22.55 -13.80
CA GLY A 334 21.21 21.14 -13.52
C GLY A 334 20.00 20.38 -12.95
N ARG A 335 18.84 21.02 -12.78
CA ARG A 335 17.63 20.41 -12.22
C ARG A 335 16.52 20.28 -13.28
N PRO A 336 15.71 19.20 -13.26
CA PRO A 336 14.53 19.10 -14.12
C PRO A 336 13.55 20.25 -13.88
N ASP A 337 13.16 20.95 -14.96
CA ASP A 337 12.17 22.03 -14.90
C ASP A 337 11.14 21.91 -16.04
N PHE A 338 9.87 21.77 -15.66
CA PHE A 338 8.80 21.48 -16.61
C PHE A 338 8.45 22.68 -17.51
N SER A 339 8.64 23.90 -17.03
CA SER A 339 8.42 25.11 -17.85
C SER A 339 9.46 25.20 -18.96
N THR A 340 10.73 25.00 -18.60
CA THR A 340 11.85 24.94 -19.52
C THR A 340 11.64 23.83 -20.57
N LEU A 341 11.08 22.69 -20.16
CA LEU A 341 10.76 21.60 -21.09
C LEU A 341 9.70 22.00 -22.13
N LYS A 342 8.65 22.72 -21.72
CA LYS A 342 7.62 23.20 -22.67
C LYS A 342 8.22 24.13 -23.73
N ASP A 343 9.07 25.05 -23.29
CA ASP A 343 9.75 25.98 -24.19
C ASP A 343 10.67 25.22 -25.14
N ALA A 344 11.48 24.29 -24.61
CA ALA A 344 12.38 23.46 -25.40
C ALA A 344 11.65 22.63 -26.46
N ILE A 345 10.47 22.08 -26.17
CA ILE A 345 9.65 21.35 -27.16
C ILE A 345 9.17 22.26 -28.29
N GLY A 346 8.92 23.55 -28.00
CA GLY A 346 8.51 24.54 -28.99
C GLY A 346 9.66 25.08 -29.84
N THR A 347 10.83 25.28 -29.24
CA THR A 347 11.98 25.95 -29.87
C THR A 347 13.08 24.99 -30.32
N GLY A 348 12.97 23.68 -30.04
CA GLY A 348 14.03 22.71 -30.29
C GLY A 348 15.20 22.83 -29.31
N GLY A 349 14.92 23.18 -28.05
CA GLY A 349 15.92 23.30 -26.98
C GLY A 349 16.53 21.97 -26.55
N ALA A 350 17.63 22.04 -25.79
CA ALA A 350 18.29 20.84 -25.27
C ALA A 350 17.38 20.08 -24.28
N MET A 351 17.24 18.77 -24.51
CA MET A 351 16.46 17.86 -23.69
C MET A 351 17.22 16.56 -23.49
N THR A 352 17.07 15.99 -22.30
CA THR A 352 17.71 14.73 -21.88
C THR A 352 16.64 13.71 -21.55
N MET A 353 16.79 12.48 -22.00
CA MET A 353 15.99 11.35 -21.55
C MET A 353 16.68 10.61 -20.41
N PHE A 354 15.97 10.41 -19.30
CA PHE A 354 16.32 9.44 -18.28
C PHE A 354 15.59 8.13 -18.57
N ALA A 355 16.27 7.20 -19.23
CA ALA A 355 15.77 5.88 -19.55
C ALA A 355 15.84 4.97 -18.33
N PHE A 356 14.75 4.26 -18.05
CA PHE A 356 14.63 3.50 -16.80
C PHE A 356 14.09 2.09 -16.95
N ASP A 357 13.69 1.69 -18.16
CA ASP A 357 13.38 0.30 -18.49
C ASP A 357 13.77 -0.02 -19.94
N LEU A 358 13.99 -1.31 -20.22
CA LEU A 358 14.32 -1.87 -21.52
C LEU A 358 13.32 -3.00 -21.83
N ILE A 359 12.48 -2.77 -22.84
CA ILE A 359 11.34 -3.66 -23.14
C ILE A 359 11.72 -4.71 -24.19
N GLU A 360 12.55 -4.34 -25.14
CA GLU A 360 13.02 -5.20 -26.23
C GLU A 360 14.48 -4.87 -26.54
N GLN A 361 15.29 -5.88 -26.87
CA GLN A 361 16.66 -5.70 -27.32
C GLN A 361 17.03 -6.76 -28.36
N ASP A 362 17.53 -6.36 -29.52
CA ASP A 362 17.99 -7.24 -30.60
C ASP A 362 16.97 -8.33 -31.00
N GLY A 363 15.68 -7.99 -30.92
CA GLY A 363 14.55 -8.88 -31.23
C GLY A 363 14.09 -9.79 -30.08
N GLU A 364 14.75 -9.75 -28.92
CA GLU A 364 14.33 -10.44 -27.71
C GLU A 364 13.31 -9.58 -26.94
N ASP A 365 12.12 -10.13 -26.67
CA ASP A 365 11.16 -9.51 -25.75
C ASP A 365 11.61 -9.72 -24.31
N LEU A 366 12.04 -8.63 -23.67
CA LEU A 366 12.52 -8.64 -22.29
C LEU A 366 11.39 -8.40 -21.28
N SER A 367 10.19 -8.03 -21.73
CA SER A 367 9.05 -7.73 -20.86
C SER A 367 8.71 -8.83 -19.83
N PRO A 368 8.93 -10.13 -20.08
CA PRO A 368 8.69 -11.17 -19.08
C PRO A 368 9.76 -11.27 -17.99
N LEU A 369 10.96 -10.72 -18.21
CA LEU A 369 12.08 -10.82 -17.25
C LEU A 369 11.85 -9.94 -16.02
N PRO A 370 12.47 -10.27 -14.87
CA PRO A 370 12.55 -9.37 -13.70
C PRO A 370 13.06 -7.96 -14.04
N LEU A 371 12.51 -6.93 -13.39
CA LEU A 371 12.95 -5.53 -13.58
C LEU A 371 14.45 -5.35 -13.35
N ALA A 372 15.02 -5.99 -12.33
CA ALA A 372 16.45 -5.90 -12.04
C ALA A 372 17.30 -6.34 -13.24
N ALA A 373 16.93 -7.45 -13.91
CA ALA A 373 17.62 -7.94 -15.10
C ALA A 373 17.45 -7.01 -16.30
N ARG A 374 16.27 -6.41 -16.48
CA ARG A 374 16.04 -5.42 -17.55
C ARG A 374 16.87 -4.16 -17.33
N LYS A 375 16.97 -3.67 -16.09
CA LYS A 375 17.81 -2.51 -15.73
C LYS A 375 19.30 -2.79 -15.89
N GLU A 376 19.76 -4.00 -15.58
CA GLU A 376 21.16 -4.39 -15.82
C GLU A 376 21.50 -4.34 -17.32
N ARG A 377 20.65 -4.94 -18.17
CA ARG A 377 20.82 -4.85 -19.63
C ARG A 377 20.72 -3.42 -20.15
N LEU A 378 19.79 -2.62 -19.63
CA LEU A 378 19.66 -1.21 -19.99
C LEU A 378 20.94 -0.43 -19.65
N ARG A 379 21.50 -0.64 -18.46
CA ARG A 379 22.74 0.04 -18.05
C ARG A 379 23.91 -0.36 -18.94
N ALA A 380 24.04 -1.65 -19.27
CA ALA A 380 25.07 -2.12 -20.19
C ALA A 380 24.91 -1.55 -21.60
N LEU A 381 23.67 -1.32 -22.06
CA LEU A 381 23.38 -0.74 -23.37
C LEU A 381 23.72 0.76 -23.42
N ILE A 382 23.34 1.53 -22.40
CA ILE A 382 23.55 2.98 -22.35
C ILE A 382 25.00 3.35 -21.98
N GLY A 383 25.67 2.54 -21.16
CA GLY A 383 26.99 2.86 -20.63
C GLY A 383 26.95 4.10 -19.74
N ASP A 384 27.93 5.00 -19.91
CA ASP A 384 28.02 6.26 -19.16
C ASP A 384 26.94 7.28 -19.54
N GLY A 385 26.25 7.05 -20.67
CA GLY A 385 25.28 7.98 -21.24
C GLY A 385 25.92 9.26 -21.79
N ASP A 386 25.07 10.17 -22.26
CA ASP A 386 25.45 11.50 -22.72
C ASP A 386 24.40 12.56 -22.31
N ASP A 387 24.46 13.75 -22.90
CA ASP A 387 23.52 14.83 -22.59
C ASP A 387 22.11 14.61 -23.16
N GLY A 388 21.94 13.74 -24.15
CA GLY A 388 20.64 13.39 -24.74
C GLY A 388 20.00 12.15 -24.13
N LEU A 389 20.79 11.19 -23.63
CA LEU A 389 20.30 9.93 -23.08
C LEU A 389 21.13 9.45 -21.88
N ARG A 390 20.46 9.26 -20.73
CA ARG A 390 21.06 8.78 -19.48
C ARG A 390 20.28 7.63 -18.88
N PHE A 391 20.97 6.77 -18.16
CA PHE A 391 20.34 5.75 -17.33
C PHE A 391 19.76 6.38 -16.05
N SER A 392 18.53 6.00 -15.70
CA SER A 392 17.91 6.40 -14.44
C SER A 392 18.40 5.50 -13.30
N GLU A 393 19.22 6.09 -12.44
CA GLU A 393 19.72 5.46 -11.21
C GLU A 393 18.59 5.07 -10.26
N HIS A 394 18.87 4.08 -9.41
CA HIS A 394 17.93 3.59 -8.41
C HIS A 394 18.64 3.23 -7.11
N VAL A 395 17.89 3.28 -6.02
CA VAL A 395 18.30 2.80 -4.70
C VAL A 395 17.52 1.53 -4.38
N VAL A 396 18.20 0.50 -3.86
CA VAL A 396 17.56 -0.72 -3.36
C VAL A 396 17.18 -0.51 -1.90
N GLY A 397 15.89 -0.59 -1.59
CA GLY A 397 15.38 -0.21 -0.27
C GLY A 397 15.68 1.26 0.08
N ALA A 398 15.47 1.64 1.35
CA ALA A 398 15.68 3.00 1.86
C ALA A 398 15.00 4.11 1.02
N GLY A 399 13.89 3.78 0.34
CA GLY A 399 13.17 4.69 -0.54
C GLY A 399 12.64 5.94 0.18
N GLU A 400 12.42 5.85 1.49
CA GLU A 400 11.99 6.96 2.35
C GLU A 400 13.09 8.03 2.47
N ALA A 401 14.36 7.62 2.50
CA ALA A 401 15.48 8.56 2.51
C ALA A 401 15.59 9.28 1.17
N LEU A 402 15.49 8.54 0.06
CA LEU A 402 15.43 9.12 -1.27
C LEU A 402 14.25 10.09 -1.40
N PHE A 403 13.07 9.70 -0.95
CA PHE A 403 11.87 10.55 -1.03
C PHE A 403 12.00 11.84 -0.23
N ARG A 404 12.48 11.78 1.02
CA ARG A 404 12.75 13.00 1.80
C ARG A 404 13.71 13.93 1.06
N GLN A 405 14.82 13.40 0.55
CA GLN A 405 15.77 14.19 -0.23
C GLN A 405 15.14 14.81 -1.47
N MET A 406 14.35 14.05 -2.24
CA MET A 406 13.66 14.58 -3.42
C MET A 406 12.70 15.72 -3.04
N CYS A 407 12.02 15.62 -1.90
CA CYS A 407 11.12 16.67 -1.44
C CYS A 407 11.86 17.90 -0.94
N ASP A 408 12.97 17.72 -0.22
CA ASP A 408 13.82 18.82 0.24
C ASP A 408 14.46 19.58 -0.94
N GLU A 409 14.77 18.87 -2.03
CA GLU A 409 15.29 19.46 -3.26
C GLU A 409 14.21 20.06 -4.17
N GLY A 410 12.93 19.94 -3.81
CA GLY A 410 11.80 20.48 -4.57
C GLY A 410 11.44 19.67 -5.83
N LEU A 411 11.88 18.42 -5.92
CA LEU A 411 11.55 17.49 -7.00
C LEU A 411 10.17 16.84 -6.78
N GLU A 412 9.64 16.15 -7.78
CA GLU A 412 8.23 15.71 -7.75
C GLU A 412 7.97 14.57 -6.74
N GLY A 413 8.97 13.71 -6.49
CA GLY A 413 8.88 12.58 -5.57
C GLY A 413 9.66 11.37 -6.04
N VAL A 414 9.15 10.17 -5.78
CA VAL A 414 9.80 8.90 -6.16
C VAL A 414 8.85 7.94 -6.87
N VAL A 415 9.42 7.10 -7.72
CA VAL A 415 8.76 5.94 -8.31
C VAL A 415 9.40 4.69 -7.72
N SER A 416 8.60 3.81 -7.15
CA SER A 416 9.06 2.56 -6.56
C SER A 416 8.58 1.38 -7.40
N LYS A 417 9.49 0.45 -7.69
CA LYS A 417 9.22 -0.66 -8.61
C LYS A 417 9.69 -1.98 -8.01
N LEU A 418 8.86 -3.01 -8.05
CA LEU A 418 9.25 -4.36 -7.62
C LEU A 418 10.37 -4.90 -8.52
N ALA A 419 11.48 -5.31 -7.91
CA ALA A 419 12.69 -5.75 -8.60
C ALA A 419 12.50 -7.03 -9.42
N ASP A 420 11.60 -7.92 -8.98
CA ASP A 420 11.29 -9.20 -9.61
C ASP A 420 10.12 -9.15 -10.61
N ALA A 421 9.44 -8.01 -10.72
CA ALA A 421 8.23 -7.91 -11.50
C ALA A 421 8.49 -7.80 -13.02
N PRO A 422 7.67 -8.46 -13.86
CA PRO A 422 7.71 -8.28 -15.31
C PRO A 422 7.18 -6.90 -15.71
N TYR A 423 7.53 -6.47 -16.93
CA TYR A 423 6.92 -5.30 -17.55
C TYR A 423 5.51 -5.66 -18.06
N ARG A 424 4.53 -4.83 -17.71
CA ARG A 424 3.13 -5.02 -18.11
C ARG A 424 2.52 -3.67 -18.47
N SER A 425 2.08 -3.53 -19.71
CA SER A 425 1.34 -2.36 -20.18
C SER A 425 0.12 -2.09 -19.32
N GLY A 426 -0.19 -0.81 -19.09
CA GLY A 426 -1.28 -0.39 -18.23
C GLY A 426 -0.88 -0.26 -16.76
N ARG A 427 -1.86 0.03 -15.90
CA ARG A 427 -1.61 0.34 -14.48
C ARG A 427 -1.44 -0.93 -13.66
N SER A 428 -0.37 -0.99 -12.87
CA SER A 428 -0.12 -2.10 -11.95
C SER A 428 0.21 -1.60 -10.54
N LYS A 429 0.24 -2.52 -9.57
CA LYS A 429 0.80 -2.28 -8.23
C LYS A 429 2.29 -2.57 -8.13
N SER A 430 2.88 -3.18 -9.17
CA SER A 430 4.32 -3.44 -9.20
C SER A 430 5.13 -2.17 -9.43
N TRP A 431 4.52 -1.13 -9.99
CA TRP A 431 5.06 0.24 -10.00
C TRP A 431 4.15 1.15 -9.20
N THR A 432 4.70 1.82 -8.20
CA THR A 432 4.00 2.83 -7.41
C THR A 432 4.72 4.16 -7.51
N LYS A 433 3.99 5.25 -7.27
CA LYS A 433 4.56 6.60 -7.20
C LYS A 433 4.10 7.29 -5.93
N THR A 434 5.02 7.99 -5.30
CA THR A 434 4.79 8.82 -4.11
C THR A 434 5.24 10.23 -4.47
N LYS A 435 4.40 11.24 -4.24
CA LYS A 435 4.68 12.63 -4.62
C LYS A 435 4.95 13.49 -3.40
N CYS A 436 5.90 14.41 -3.50
CA CYS A 436 6.24 15.36 -2.43
C CYS A 436 5.12 16.35 -2.13
N ILE A 437 4.39 16.74 -3.17
CA ILE A 437 3.23 17.62 -3.07
C ILE A 437 1.97 16.92 -3.58
N GLN A 438 0.89 17.00 -2.82
CA GLN A 438 -0.42 16.59 -3.29
C GLN A 438 -0.89 17.59 -4.36
N ARG A 439 -0.75 17.22 -5.64
CA ARG A 439 -1.37 17.94 -6.76
C ARG A 439 -2.77 17.36 -7.00
N GLN A 440 -3.75 18.24 -7.16
CA GLN A 440 -5.12 17.90 -7.55
C GLN A 440 -5.41 18.49 -8.93
N GLU A 441 -6.21 17.79 -9.73
CA GLU A 441 -6.70 18.30 -11.02
C GLU A 441 -7.89 19.24 -10.77
N PHE A 442 -7.78 20.47 -11.28
CA PHE A 442 -8.86 21.47 -11.26
C PHE A 442 -9.17 21.89 -12.69
N VAL A 443 -10.46 22.12 -12.98
CA VAL A 443 -10.87 22.82 -14.19
C VAL A 443 -10.73 24.31 -13.94
N VAL A 444 -10.00 25.02 -14.80
CA VAL A 444 -9.92 26.49 -14.74
C VAL A 444 -11.26 27.05 -15.23
N VAL A 445 -12.04 27.65 -14.32
CA VAL A 445 -13.37 28.22 -14.61
C VAL A 445 -13.37 29.75 -14.74
N GLY A 446 -12.21 30.39 -14.59
CA GLY A 446 -12.03 31.84 -14.73
C GLY A 446 -10.60 32.28 -14.41
N TRP A 447 -10.25 33.51 -14.78
CA TRP A 447 -8.99 34.18 -14.44
C TRP A 447 -9.25 35.69 -14.26
N GLN A 448 -8.38 36.39 -13.52
CA GLN A 448 -8.44 37.85 -13.35
C GLN A 448 -7.12 38.48 -13.83
N PRO A 449 -7.14 39.56 -14.63
CA PRO A 449 -5.94 40.21 -15.16
C PRO A 449 -5.05 40.88 -14.13
#